data_AF-A0A818PPH2-F1
#
_entry.id   AF-A0A818PPH2-F1
#
_cell.length_a   1.000
_cell.length_b   1.000
_cell.length_c   1.000
_cell.angle_alpha   90.00
_cell.angle_beta   90.00
_cell.angle_gamma   90.00
#
_symmetry.space_group_name_H-M   'P 1'
#
loop_
_entity.id
_entity.type
_entity.pdbx_description
1 polymer ?
#
loop_
_entity_poly.entity_id
_entity_poly.type
_entity_poly.pdbx_seq_one_letter_code
_entity_poly.pdbx_strand_id
1 'polypeptide(L)'
;MSTAVAIGIGLTVVGFAGRYIARHGKTIAENLTKTTGVLAEGLSSKYYKGGFDPKMNRREAALILGISPTASKARIREAYKRLIIQNHPDRGGSPYVAAKINEAKDFFESGAK
;
A
#
# COMPACT_ATOMS: atom_id res chain seq x y z
N MET A 1 -23.44 22.92 39.23
CA MET A 1 -22.58 24.09 38.95
C MET A 1 -21.32 23.74 38.14
N SER A 2 -20.85 22.49 38.12
CA SER A 2 -19.58 22.10 37.46
C SER A 2 -19.63 22.00 35.93
N THR A 3 -20.80 21.78 35.32
CA THR A 3 -20.97 21.64 33.85
C THR A 3 -20.83 22.96 33.10
N ALA A 4 -21.31 24.07 33.67
CA ALA A 4 -21.20 25.39 33.04
C ALA A 4 -19.75 25.90 32.97
N VAL A 5 -18.96 25.62 34.02
CA VAL A 5 -17.54 26.00 34.07
C VAL A 5 -16.71 25.20 33.06
N ALA A 6 -16.98 23.90 32.91
CA ALA A 6 -16.30 23.05 31.92
C ALA A 6 -16.60 23.49 30.48
N ILE A 7 -17.86 23.86 30.19
CA ILE A 7 -18.26 24.37 28.86
C ILE A 7 -17.58 25.73 28.57
N GLY A 8 -17.50 26.62 29.57
CA GLY A 8 -16.83 27.91 29.43
C GLY A 8 -15.33 27.80 29.16
N ILE A 9 -14.64 26.88 29.85
CA ILE A 9 -13.21 26.62 29.62
C ILE A 9 -12.99 25.95 28.25
N GLY A 10 -13.85 25.00 27.87
CA GLY A 10 -13.76 24.36 26.56
C GLY A 10 -13.89 25.34 25.39
N LEU A 11 -14.88 26.24 25.44
CA LEU A 11 -15.11 27.22 24.38
C LEU A 11 -13.97 28.26 24.29
N THR A 12 -13.38 28.65 25.42
CA THR A 12 -12.26 29.61 25.42
C THR A 12 -10.98 29.02 24.85
N VAL A 13 -10.67 27.75 25.16
CA VAL A 13 -9.51 27.05 24.58
C VAL A 13 -9.65 26.93 23.05
N VAL A 14 -10.83 26.53 22.56
CA VAL A 14 -11.10 26.41 21.11
C VAL A 14 -11.03 27.77 20.42
N GLY A 15 -11.65 28.80 21.00
CA GLY A 15 -11.65 30.15 20.42
C GLY A 15 -10.27 30.80 20.38
N PHE A 16 -9.46 30.64 21.44
CA PHE A 16 -8.11 31.21 21.48
C PHE A 16 -7.15 30.48 20.54
N ALA A 17 -7.24 29.15 20.47
CA ALA A 17 -6.49 28.36 19.50
C ALA A 17 -6.87 28.73 18.05
N GLY A 18 -8.17 28.86 17.75
CA GLY A 18 -8.65 29.29 16.43
C GLY A 18 -8.13 30.69 16.04
N ARG A 19 -8.16 31.65 16.97
CA ARG A 19 -7.65 33.01 16.73
C ARG A 19 -6.13 33.06 16.56
N TYR A 20 -5.39 32.22 17.29
CA TYR A 20 -3.94 32.11 17.17
C TYR A 20 -3.53 31.53 15.81
N ILE A 21 -4.20 30.47 15.37
CA ILE A 21 -4.01 29.88 14.05
C ILE A 21 -4.41 30.86 12.95
N ALA A 22 -5.51 31.61 13.06
CA ALA A 22 -5.90 32.59 12.04
C ALA A 22 -4.86 33.73 11.86
N ARG A 23 -4.20 34.14 12.94
CA ARG A 23 -3.18 35.22 12.90
C ARG A 23 -1.80 34.73 12.46
N HIS A 24 -1.40 33.52 12.84
CA HIS A 24 -0.12 32.91 12.47
C HIS A 24 -0.24 31.88 11.34
N GLY A 25 -1.40 31.88 10.65
CA GLY A 25 -1.86 30.80 9.80
C GLY A 25 -1.07 30.61 8.53
N LYS A 26 -0.48 31.68 7.96
CA LYS A 26 0.34 31.57 6.74
C LYS A 26 1.59 30.70 6.99
N THR A 27 2.30 30.96 8.08
CA THR A 27 3.48 30.18 8.51
C THR A 27 3.14 28.75 8.97
N ILE A 28 2.02 28.56 9.68
CA ILE A 28 1.59 27.23 10.12
C ILE A 28 1.12 26.42 8.91
N ALA A 29 0.37 27.02 7.98
CA ALA A 29 -0.10 26.35 6.76
C ALA A 29 1.05 25.96 5.82
N GLU A 30 2.09 26.78 5.69
CA GLU A 30 3.27 26.44 4.88
C GLU A 30 4.08 25.25 5.44
N ASN A 31 4.16 25.13 6.77
CA ASN A 31 4.83 24.01 7.43
C ASN A 31 3.93 22.76 7.54
N LEU A 32 2.62 22.95 7.69
CA LEU A 32 1.65 21.86 7.63
C LEU A 32 1.54 21.29 6.21
N THR A 33 1.46 22.11 5.15
CA THR A 33 1.35 21.61 3.77
C THR A 33 2.53 20.71 3.37
N LYS A 34 3.76 21.06 3.80
CA LYS A 34 4.96 20.24 3.59
C LYS A 34 4.92 18.92 4.37
N THR A 35 4.41 18.92 5.60
CA THR A 35 4.29 17.70 6.42
C THR A 35 3.09 16.84 6.03
N THR A 36 1.95 17.44 5.65
CA THR A 36 0.79 16.73 5.09
C THR A 36 1.10 16.15 3.72
N GLY A 37 1.94 16.81 2.91
CA GLY A 37 2.43 16.28 1.63
C GLY A 37 3.22 14.99 1.83
N VAL A 38 4.13 14.95 2.80
CA VAL A 38 4.92 13.76 3.14
C VAL A 38 4.07 12.65 3.78
N LEU A 39 3.09 13.01 4.62
CA LEU A 39 2.13 12.05 5.17
C LEU A 39 1.21 11.48 4.08
N ALA A 40 0.77 12.30 3.13
CA ALA A 40 -0.02 11.87 1.98
C ALA A 40 0.80 11.00 1.02
N GLU A 41 2.06 11.35 0.76
CA GLU A 41 2.97 10.60 -0.12
C GLU A 41 3.34 9.22 0.47
N GLY A 42 3.51 9.14 1.80
CA GLY A 42 3.65 7.88 2.52
C GLY A 42 2.39 7.01 2.49
N LEU A 43 1.20 7.61 2.36
CA LEU A 43 -0.06 6.88 2.16
C LEU A 43 -0.31 6.48 0.69
N SER A 44 0.24 7.22 -0.28
CA SER A 44 -0.14 7.13 -1.70
C SER A 44 0.69 6.20 -2.59
N SER A 45 1.72 5.51 -2.10
CA SER A 45 2.56 4.64 -2.95
C SER A 45 2.48 3.13 -2.65
N LYS A 46 1.30 2.61 -2.28
CA LYS A 46 1.11 1.15 -2.03
C LYS A 46 1.38 0.24 -3.24
N TYR A 47 1.47 0.78 -4.45
CA TYR A 47 1.60 0.02 -5.68
C TYR A 47 2.94 0.28 -6.38
N TYR A 48 3.49 -0.75 -7.00
CA TYR A 48 4.63 -0.60 -7.90
C TYR A 48 4.22 0.19 -9.13
N LYS A 49 5.03 1.18 -9.51
CA LYS A 49 4.82 1.97 -10.74
C LYS A 49 5.26 1.15 -11.95
N GLY A 50 4.45 1.14 -13.00
CA GLY A 50 4.74 0.44 -14.27
C GLY A 50 3.86 -0.79 -14.49
N GLY A 51 4.17 -1.53 -15.55
CA GLY A 51 3.54 -2.82 -15.86
C GLY A 51 4.46 -4.01 -15.52
N PHE A 52 4.10 -5.18 -16.01
CA PHE A 52 4.99 -6.35 -15.96
C PHE A 52 6.21 -6.15 -16.86
N ASP A 53 7.31 -6.77 -16.50
CA ASP A 53 8.51 -6.80 -17.32
C ASP A 53 8.24 -7.61 -18.62
N PRO A 54 8.88 -7.24 -19.73
CA PRO A 54 8.69 -7.93 -21.02
C PRO A 54 9.15 -9.40 -20.95
N LYS A 55 10.06 -9.73 -20.03
CA LYS A 55 10.55 -11.08 -19.78
C LYS A 55 10.56 -11.36 -18.28
N MET A 56 9.93 -12.46 -17.90
CA MET A 56 9.85 -12.90 -16.51
C MET A 56 11.25 -13.04 -15.91
N ASN A 57 11.45 -12.42 -14.75
CA ASN A 57 12.70 -12.47 -14.01
C ASN A 57 12.48 -12.86 -12.54
N ARG A 58 13.58 -13.17 -11.84
CA ARG A 58 13.52 -13.66 -10.45
C ARG A 58 12.86 -12.67 -9.50
N ARG A 59 13.08 -11.37 -9.68
CA ARG A 59 12.54 -10.33 -8.82
C ARG A 59 11.04 -10.19 -9.04
N GLU A 60 10.62 -10.08 -10.29
CA GLU A 60 9.21 -9.99 -10.67
C GLU A 60 8.44 -11.24 -10.24
N ALA A 61 8.96 -12.44 -10.50
CA ALA A 61 8.33 -13.69 -10.08
C ALA A 61 8.13 -13.76 -8.56
N ALA A 62 9.13 -13.31 -7.78
CA ALA A 62 9.04 -13.24 -6.32
C ALA A 62 7.97 -12.22 -5.87
N LEU A 63 7.87 -11.06 -6.55
CA LEU A 63 6.87 -10.03 -6.28
C LEU A 63 5.46 -10.50 -6.61
N ILE A 64 5.26 -11.16 -7.75
CA ILE A 64 3.96 -11.72 -8.19
C ILE A 64 3.47 -12.77 -7.18
N LEU A 65 4.35 -13.68 -6.76
CA LEU A 65 4.00 -14.75 -5.83
C LEU A 65 3.93 -14.27 -4.36
N GLY A 66 4.48 -13.09 -4.05
CA GLY A 66 4.55 -12.55 -2.69
C GLY A 66 5.46 -13.36 -1.77
N ILE A 67 6.59 -13.84 -2.29
CA ILE A 67 7.55 -14.69 -1.57
C ILE A 67 8.98 -14.15 -1.67
N SER A 68 9.88 -14.66 -0.83
CA SER A 68 11.31 -14.39 -0.97
C SER A 68 11.86 -14.99 -2.28
N PRO A 69 12.82 -14.33 -2.97
CA PRO A 69 13.54 -14.90 -4.12
C PRO A 69 14.29 -16.22 -3.83
N THR A 70 14.48 -16.53 -2.55
CA THR A 70 15.15 -17.74 -2.02
C THR A 70 14.16 -18.71 -1.36
N ALA A 71 12.85 -18.51 -1.53
CA ALA A 71 11.84 -19.36 -0.93
C ALA A 71 11.94 -20.82 -1.39
N SER A 72 11.53 -21.74 -0.52
CA SER A 72 11.50 -23.18 -0.82
C SER A 72 10.45 -23.51 -1.88
N LYS A 73 10.67 -24.61 -2.63
CA LYS A 73 9.71 -25.12 -3.63
C LYS A 73 8.30 -25.34 -3.07
N ALA A 74 8.20 -25.76 -1.81
CA ALA A 74 6.93 -25.93 -1.12
C ALA A 74 6.16 -24.61 -1.01
N ARG A 75 6.84 -23.54 -0.56
CA ARG A 75 6.26 -22.21 -0.41
C ARG A 75 5.87 -21.58 -1.75
N ILE A 76 6.67 -21.84 -2.80
CA ILE A 76 6.34 -21.42 -4.18
C ILE A 76 5.01 -22.04 -4.62
N ARG A 77 4.85 -23.36 -4.47
CA ARG A 77 3.63 -24.07 -4.88
C ARG A 77 2.41 -23.66 -4.06
N GLU A 78 2.59 -23.44 -2.77
CA GLU A 78 1.53 -22.94 -1.88
C GLU A 78 1.06 -21.54 -2.30
N ALA A 79 2.00 -20.61 -2.50
CA ALA A 79 1.70 -19.26 -2.95
C ALA A 79 0.99 -19.25 -4.31
N TYR A 80 1.49 -20.06 -5.26
CA TYR A 80 0.88 -20.26 -6.56
C TYR A 80 -0.58 -20.74 -6.45
N LYS A 81 -0.84 -21.81 -5.69
CA LYS A 81 -2.20 -22.36 -5.51
C LYS A 81 -3.16 -21.32 -4.95
N ARG A 82 -2.73 -20.57 -3.93
CA ARG A 82 -3.53 -19.50 -3.32
C ARG A 82 -3.89 -18.42 -4.34
N LEU A 83 -2.92 -17.98 -5.15
CA LEU A 83 -3.12 -16.91 -6.12
C LEU A 83 -3.95 -17.32 -7.33
N ILE A 84 -3.72 -18.52 -7.88
CA ILE A 84 -4.47 -18.98 -9.06
C ILE A 84 -5.94 -19.24 -8.72
N ILE A 85 -6.24 -19.72 -7.52
CA ILE A 85 -7.63 -19.92 -7.05
C ILE A 85 -8.42 -18.61 -7.05
N GLN A 86 -7.76 -17.50 -6.68
CA GLN A 86 -8.37 -16.17 -6.61
C GLN A 86 -8.43 -15.46 -7.97
N ASN A 87 -7.45 -15.71 -8.85
CA ASN A 87 -7.30 -15.00 -10.11
C ASN A 87 -7.69 -15.84 -11.34
N HIS A 88 -8.31 -17.00 -11.16
CA HIS A 88 -8.68 -17.89 -12.26
C HIS A 88 -9.69 -17.21 -13.20
N PRO A 89 -9.52 -17.30 -14.54
CA PRO A 89 -10.45 -16.70 -15.50
C PRO A 89 -11.90 -17.19 -15.33
N ASP A 90 -12.11 -18.47 -15.08
CA ASP A 90 -13.44 -19.05 -14.85
C ASP A 90 -14.13 -18.52 -13.56
N ARG A 91 -13.39 -17.82 -12.70
CA ARG A 91 -13.91 -17.17 -11.49
C ARG A 91 -13.94 -15.64 -11.62
N GLY A 92 -13.88 -15.11 -12.84
CA GLY A 92 -13.87 -13.68 -13.11
C GLY A 92 -12.49 -13.03 -12.97
N GLY A 93 -11.43 -13.81 -12.85
CA GLY A 93 -10.05 -13.31 -12.87
C GLY A 93 -9.60 -12.90 -14.28
N SER A 94 -8.53 -12.10 -14.36
CA SER A 94 -7.97 -11.71 -15.66
C SER A 94 -7.14 -12.86 -16.25
N PRO A 95 -7.38 -13.28 -17.51
CA PRO A 95 -6.54 -14.28 -18.18
C PRO A 95 -5.06 -13.87 -18.21
N TYR A 96 -4.79 -12.57 -18.36
CA TYR A 96 -3.44 -12.03 -18.38
C TYR A 96 -2.74 -12.13 -17.02
N VAL A 97 -3.45 -11.85 -15.93
CA VAL A 97 -2.91 -11.98 -14.57
C VAL A 97 -2.67 -13.45 -14.22
N ALA A 98 -3.59 -14.34 -14.58
CA ALA A 98 -3.43 -15.78 -14.41
C ALA A 98 -2.19 -16.30 -15.17
N ALA A 99 -2.00 -15.85 -16.42
CA ALA A 99 -0.80 -16.18 -17.20
C ALA A 99 0.49 -15.71 -16.52
N LYS A 100 0.51 -14.50 -15.95
CA LYS A 100 1.67 -13.98 -15.20
C LYS A 100 1.97 -14.76 -13.92
N ILE A 101 0.94 -15.24 -13.22
CA ILE A 101 1.10 -16.13 -12.06
C ILE A 101 1.72 -17.47 -12.49
N ASN A 102 1.30 -18.03 -13.63
CA ASN A 102 1.87 -19.25 -14.19
C ASN A 102 3.34 -19.05 -14.60
N GLU A 103 3.65 -17.98 -15.33
CA GLU A 103 5.03 -17.62 -15.70
C GLU A 103 5.95 -17.52 -14.47
N ALA A 104 5.47 -16.90 -13.38
CA ALA A 104 6.24 -16.76 -12.15
C ALA A 104 6.53 -18.11 -11.47
N LYS A 105 5.55 -19.02 -11.43
CA LYS A 105 5.72 -20.40 -10.94
C LYS A 105 6.75 -21.13 -11.79
N ASP A 106 6.57 -21.09 -13.11
CA ASP A 106 7.40 -21.84 -14.06
C ASP A 106 8.84 -21.32 -14.08
N PHE A 107 9.06 -20.02 -13.84
CA PHE A 107 10.40 -19.45 -13.66
C PHE A 107 11.17 -20.13 -12.51
N PHE A 108 10.52 -20.38 -11.37
CA PHE A 108 11.17 -21.03 -10.23
C PHE A 108 11.26 -22.56 -10.35
N GLU A 109 10.35 -23.20 -11.08
CA GLU A 109 10.39 -24.65 -11.31
C GLU A 109 11.33 -25.05 -12.46
N SER A 110 11.49 -24.22 -13.48
CA SER A 110 12.34 -24.49 -14.66
C SER A 110 13.85 -24.41 -14.38
N GLY A 111 14.28 -23.57 -13.43
CA GLY A 111 15.68 -23.50 -12.99
C GLY A 111 16.15 -24.66 -12.10
N ALA A 112 15.31 -25.68 -11.89
CA ALA A 112 15.61 -26.85 -11.08
C ALA A 112 15.89 -28.12 -11.92
N LYS A 113 16.19 -27.96 -13.21
CA LYS A 113 16.74 -29.01 -14.08
C LYS A 113 18.25 -28.93 -14.11
#